data_AF-A0AAW0N5W5-F1
#
_entry.id   AF-A0AAW0N5W5-F1
#
_cell.length_a   1.000
_cell.length_b   1.000
_cell.length_c   1.000
_cell.angle_alpha   90.00
_cell.angle_beta   90.00
_cell.angle_gamma   90.00
#
_symmetry.space_group_name_H-M   'P 1'
#
loop_
_entity.id
_entity.type
_entity.pdbx_description
1 polymer ?
#
loop_
_entity_poly.entity_id
_entity_poly.type
_entity_poly.pdbx_seq_one_letter_code
_entity_poly.pdbx_strand_id
1 'polypeptide(L)'
;MTKMDLLNPKAKKEIEKYLDPDMYSMMEDNSDSIRSKKFKKLTQAICGLIDDYSMVRFLPFDRTDEEGINIVLQHIDFSIQYGEDLEVKEPKDLDEEELNYDEIFQGKLNS
;
A
#
# COMPACT_ATOMS: atom_id res chain seq x y z
N MET A 1 -15.31 22.06 -10.26
CA MET A 1 -14.93 22.54 -8.91
C MET A 1 -14.71 21.32 -8.03
N THR A 2 -13.54 21.20 -7.41
CA THR A 2 -13.26 20.12 -6.45
C THR A 2 -13.81 20.48 -5.06
N LYS A 3 -13.97 19.50 -4.17
CA LYS A 3 -14.36 19.78 -2.77
C LYS A 3 -13.30 20.61 -2.02
N MET A 4 -12.04 20.55 -2.44
CA MET A 4 -10.94 21.37 -1.88
C MET A 4 -10.98 22.83 -2.35
N ASP A 5 -11.52 23.09 -3.55
CA ASP A 5 -11.68 24.45 -4.11
C ASP A 5 -12.63 25.31 -3.26
N LEU A 6 -13.53 24.69 -2.48
CA LEU A 6 -14.56 25.38 -1.67
C LEU A 6 -14.05 25.79 -0.28
N LEU A 7 -12.81 25.46 0.07
CA LEU A 7 -12.30 25.62 1.43
C LEU A 7 -11.43 26.87 1.55
N ASN A 8 -11.65 27.63 2.63
CA ASN A 8 -10.79 28.75 3.02
C ASN A 8 -9.41 28.23 3.46
N PRO A 9 -8.29 28.99 3.38
CA PRO A 9 -6.95 28.51 3.74
C PRO A 9 -6.85 27.96 5.18
N LYS A 10 -7.63 28.52 6.11
CA LYS A 10 -7.75 27.98 7.48
C LYS A 10 -8.40 26.59 7.51
N ALA A 11 -9.40 26.34 6.68
CA ALA A 11 -10.06 25.05 6.57
C ALA A 11 -9.17 24.03 5.83
N LYS A 12 -8.37 24.44 4.84
CA LYS A 12 -7.34 23.58 4.23
C LYS A 12 -6.35 23.07 5.28
N LYS A 13 -5.89 23.93 6.19
CA LYS A 13 -5.00 23.54 7.31
C LYS A 13 -5.65 22.60 8.32
N GLU A 14 -6.95 22.72 8.57
CA GLU A 14 -7.67 21.77 9.43
C GLU A 14 -7.86 20.40 8.76
N ILE A 15 -7.92 20.35 7.42
CA ILE A 15 -7.98 19.09 6.67
C ILE A 15 -6.67 18.31 6.76
N GLU A 16 -5.51 18.97 6.89
CA GLU A 16 -4.22 18.29 7.06
C GLU A 16 -4.25 17.28 8.22
N LYS A 17 -4.99 17.57 9.30
CA LYS A 17 -5.16 16.67 10.46
C LYS A 17 -5.94 15.39 10.14
N TYR A 18 -6.67 15.38 9.03
CA TYR A 18 -7.42 14.22 8.55
C TYR A 18 -6.70 13.49 7.41
N LEU A 19 -5.61 14.05 6.87
CA LEU A 19 -4.83 13.41 5.80
C LEU A 19 -4.00 12.24 6.35
N ASP A 20 -3.42 12.44 7.52
CA ASP A 20 -2.70 11.43 8.28
C ASP A 20 -3.52 11.11 9.55
N PRO A 21 -4.42 10.12 9.50
CA PRO A 21 -5.19 9.73 10.65
C PRO A 21 -4.26 9.22 11.77
N ASP A 22 -4.28 9.87 12.94
CA ASP A 22 -3.66 9.31 14.15
C ASP A 22 -4.61 8.26 14.75
N MET A 23 -4.39 7.00 14.39
CA MET A 23 -5.25 5.89 14.79
C MET A 23 -5.24 5.64 16.31
N TYR A 24 -4.16 6.04 16.99
CA TYR A 24 -4.06 5.96 18.44
C TYR A 24 -4.90 7.04 19.11
N SER A 25 -4.85 8.29 18.65
CA SER A 25 -5.72 9.36 19.15
C SER A 25 -7.20 9.04 18.93
N MET A 26 -7.55 8.48 17.76
CA MET A 26 -8.92 8.07 17.46
C MET A 26 -9.40 6.88 18.34
N MET A 27 -8.48 6.06 18.86
CA MET A 27 -8.77 4.97 19.79
C MET A 27 -9.08 5.46 21.20
N GLU A 28 -8.53 6.60 21.61
CA GLU A 28 -8.77 7.22 22.91
C GLU A 28 -10.10 8.00 22.95
N ASP A 29 -10.48 8.66 21.84
CA ASP A 29 -11.70 9.47 21.75
C ASP A 29 -12.99 8.65 21.58
N ASN A 30 -12.92 7.46 20.99
CA ASN A 30 -14.08 6.59 20.82
C ASN A 30 -14.41 5.87 22.12
N SER A 31 -15.36 6.47 22.85
CA SER A 31 -15.96 5.94 24.09
C SER A 31 -16.06 4.41 24.11
N ASP A 32 -15.76 3.83 25.28
CA ASP A 32 -15.87 2.41 25.66
C ASP A 32 -17.16 1.69 25.22
N SER A 33 -18.15 2.43 24.69
CA SER A 33 -19.40 1.95 24.10
C SER A 33 -19.23 1.16 22.79
N ILE A 34 -18.29 1.54 21.91
CA ILE A 34 -18.15 0.91 20.57
C ILE A 34 -17.17 -0.27 20.62
N ARG A 35 -16.15 -0.21 21.47
CA ARG A 35 -15.11 -1.23 21.58
C ARG A 35 -15.27 -2.03 22.86
N SER A 36 -15.65 -3.30 22.74
CA SER A 36 -15.66 -4.19 23.90
C SER A 36 -14.26 -4.25 24.51
N LYS A 37 -14.15 -4.06 25.83
CA LYS A 37 -12.88 -4.11 26.58
C LYS A 37 -12.11 -5.41 26.33
N LYS A 38 -12.81 -6.48 25.93
CA LYS A 38 -12.26 -7.80 25.60
C LYS A 38 -11.28 -7.76 24.42
N PHE A 39 -11.49 -6.89 23.43
CA PHE A 39 -10.66 -6.85 22.21
C PHE A 39 -9.68 -5.66 22.16
N LYS A 40 -9.52 -4.92 23.26
CA LYS A 40 -8.65 -3.72 23.30
C LYS A 40 -7.23 -4.00 22.79
N LYS A 41 -6.63 -5.13 23.17
CA LYS A 41 -5.29 -5.52 22.69
C LYS A 41 -5.22 -5.80 21.19
N LEU A 42 -6.22 -6.49 20.64
CA LEU A 42 -6.28 -6.78 19.21
C LEU A 42 -6.47 -5.50 18.40
N THR A 43 -7.39 -4.65 18.85
CA THR A 43 -7.62 -3.34 18.26
C THR A 43 -6.35 -2.49 18.23
N GLN A 44 -5.60 -2.45 19.33
CA GLN A 44 -4.35 -1.70 19.41
C GLN A 44 -3.30 -2.24 18.42
N ALA A 45 -3.19 -3.56 18.26
CA ALA A 45 -2.30 -4.16 17.28
C ALA A 45 -2.71 -3.83 15.84
N ILE A 46 -4.01 -3.79 15.54
CA ILE A 46 -4.53 -3.38 14.23
C ILE A 46 -4.26 -1.90 13.96
N CYS A 47 -4.49 -1.03 14.96
CA CYS A 47 -4.15 0.40 14.85
C CYS A 47 -2.65 0.60 14.56
N GLY A 48 -1.78 -0.09 15.31
CA GLY A 48 -0.33 -0.04 15.07
C GLY A 48 0.05 -0.52 13.68
N LEU A 49 -0.56 -1.61 13.19
CA LEU A 49 -0.32 -2.08 11.82
C LEU A 49 -0.75 -1.05 10.76
N ILE A 50 -1.89 -0.38 10.96
CA ILE A 50 -2.37 0.63 10.02
C ILE A 50 -1.43 1.84 10.01
N ASP A 51 -0.93 2.28 11.18
CA ASP A 51 -0.02 3.42 11.31
C ASP A 51 1.40 3.10 10.81
N ASP A 52 1.98 2.00 11.27
CA ASP A 52 3.35 1.56 10.93
C ASP A 52 3.54 1.38 9.41
N TYR A 53 2.50 0.90 8.72
CA TYR A 53 2.52 0.68 7.28
C TYR A 53 1.74 1.72 6.48
N SER A 54 1.21 2.76 7.13
CA SER A 54 0.40 3.81 6.50
C SER A 54 -0.69 3.26 5.56
N MET A 55 -1.39 2.20 5.98
CA MET A 55 -2.34 1.46 5.14
C MET A 55 -3.56 2.29 4.72
N VAL A 56 -3.88 3.34 5.47
CA VAL A 56 -5.00 4.25 5.19
C VAL A 56 -4.47 5.68 5.25
N ARG A 57 -4.33 6.31 4.09
CA ARG A 57 -3.93 7.71 3.96
C ARG A 57 -4.86 8.42 2.99
N PHE A 58 -5.22 9.66 3.30
CA PHE A 58 -5.96 10.48 2.36
C PHE A 58 -5.00 11.40 1.62
N LEU A 59 -5.11 11.43 0.30
CA LEU A 59 -4.36 12.37 -0.54
C LEU A 59 -5.25 13.58 -0.83
N PRO A 60 -4.80 14.80 -0.51
CA PRO A 60 -5.51 16.00 -0.89
C PRO A 60 -5.44 16.14 -2.42
N PHE A 61 -6.58 16.43 -3.05
CA PHE A 61 -6.64 16.65 -4.50
C PHE A 61 -7.26 18.01 -4.81
N ASP A 62 -6.44 18.89 -5.38
CA ASP A 62 -6.84 20.19 -5.91
C ASP A 62 -6.39 20.27 -7.37
N ARG A 63 -7.33 20.51 -8.29
CA ARG A 63 -7.05 20.56 -9.74
C ARG A 63 -6.17 21.74 -10.16
N THR A 64 -6.04 22.73 -9.28
CA THR A 64 -5.21 23.93 -9.52
C THR A 64 -3.78 23.74 -9.04
N ASP A 65 -3.52 22.65 -8.33
CA ASP A 65 -2.22 22.30 -7.78
C ASP A 65 -1.57 21.19 -8.61
N GLU A 66 -0.64 21.58 -9.49
CA GLU A 66 0.09 20.63 -10.33
C GLU A 66 0.95 19.64 -9.52
N GLU A 67 1.46 20.06 -8.34
CA GLU A 67 2.26 19.21 -7.47
C GLU A 67 1.37 18.12 -6.82
N GLY A 68 0.20 18.51 -6.32
CA GLY A 68 -0.81 17.58 -5.79
C GLY A 68 -1.27 16.56 -6.84
N ILE A 69 -1.47 16.98 -8.09
CA ILE A 69 -1.83 16.07 -9.19
C ILE A 69 -0.71 15.04 -9.42
N ASN A 70 0.55 15.47 -9.48
CA ASN A 70 1.68 14.55 -9.66
C ASN A 70 1.80 13.53 -8.53
N ILE A 71 1.60 13.95 -7.28
CA ILE A 71 1.62 13.05 -6.11
C ILE A 71 0.53 11.97 -6.23
N VAL A 72 -0.69 12.36 -6.63
CA VAL A 72 -1.78 11.39 -6.82
C VAL A 72 -1.49 10.41 -7.95
N LEU A 73 -0.96 10.88 -9.08
CA LEU A 73 -0.57 10.01 -10.20
C LEU A 73 0.49 9.00 -9.78
N GLN A 74 1.54 9.45 -9.08
CA GLN A 74 2.59 8.58 -8.59
C GLN A 74 2.04 7.52 -7.61
N HIS A 75 1.07 7.88 -6.77
CA HIS A 75 0.43 6.94 -5.85
C HIS A 75 -0.40 5.87 -6.57
N ILE A 76 -1.04 6.24 -7.69
CA ILE A 76 -1.77 5.30 -8.55
C ILE A 76 -0.78 4.30 -9.18
N ASP A 77 0.34 4.79 -9.72
CA ASP A 77 1.36 3.94 -10.34
C ASP A 77 1.92 2.92 -9.34
N PHE A 78 2.27 3.37 -8.12
CA PHE A 78 2.72 2.47 -7.05
C PHE A 78 1.67 1.40 -6.68
N SER A 79 0.40 1.76 -6.67
CA SER A 79 -0.68 0.84 -6.33
C SER A 79 -0.90 -0.24 -7.40
N ILE A 80 -0.74 0.12 -8.67
CA ILE A 80 -0.83 -0.83 -9.79
C ILE A 80 0.37 -1.78 -9.79
N GLN A 81 1.59 -1.24 -9.63
CA GLN A 81 2.81 -2.05 -9.62
C GLN A 81 2.85 -3.08 -8.49
N TYR A 82 2.31 -2.74 -7.30
CA TYR A 82 2.19 -3.71 -6.21
C TYR A 82 1.34 -4.94 -6.58
N GLY A 83 0.32 -4.77 -7.41
CA GLY A 83 -0.51 -5.88 -7.90
C GLY A 83 0.25 -6.81 -8.85
N GLU A 84 1.11 -6.23 -9.71
CA GLU A 84 1.94 -6.98 -10.65
C GLU A 84 3.04 -7.78 -9.92
N ASP A 85 3.67 -7.21 -8.89
CA ASP A 85 4.71 -7.90 -8.10
C ASP A 85 4.19 -9.11 -7.30
N LEU A 86 2.87 -9.19 -7.08
CA LEU A 86 2.19 -10.33 -6.44
C LEU A 86 1.87 -11.46 -7.42
N GLU A 87 1.96 -11.24 -8.73
CA GLU A 87 1.77 -12.31 -9.71
C GLU A 87 2.89 -13.35 -9.57
N VAL A 88 2.50 -14.63 -9.58
CA VAL A 88 3.46 -15.74 -9.56
C VAL A 88 4.29 -15.62 -10.82
N LYS A 89 5.56 -15.23 -10.69
CA LYS A 89 6.51 -15.26 -11.80
C LYS A 89 6.49 -16.67 -12.36
N GLU A 90 6.20 -16.78 -13.66
CA GLU A 90 6.29 -18.06 -14.35
C GLU A 90 7.65 -18.68 -14.01
N PRO A 91 7.69 -19.98 -13.69
CA PRO A 91 8.96 -20.66 -13.47
C PRO A 91 9.85 -20.29 -14.65
N LYS A 92 11.06 -19.79 -14.39
CA LYS A 92 12.02 -19.56 -15.47
C LYS A 92 12.11 -20.89 -16.21
N ASP A 93 11.62 -20.91 -17.45
CA ASP A 93 11.97 -21.99 -18.36
C ASP A 93 13.50 -22.04 -18.30
N LEU A 94 14.03 -23.16 -17.83
CA LEU A 94 15.47 -23.40 -17.89
C LEU A 94 15.82 -23.21 -19.35
N ASP A 95 16.57 -22.15 -19.66
CA ASP A 95 17.00 -21.87 -21.03
C ASP A 95 17.56 -23.19 -21.58
N GLU A 96 16.97 -23.70 -22.67
CA GLU A 96 17.38 -24.97 -23.31
C GLU A 96 18.89 -24.99 -23.64
N GLU A 97 19.54 -23.82 -23.63
CA GLU A 97 20.99 -23.64 -23.79
C GLU A 97 21.85 -24.17 -22.62
N GLU A 98 21.29 -24.40 -21.43
CA GLU A 98 22.00 -25.08 -20.32
C GLU A 98 21.90 -26.61 -20.37
N LEU A 99 21.02 -27.17 -21.20
CA LEU A 99 20.92 -28.62 -21.42
C LEU A 99 21.85 -29.02 -22.56
N ASN A 100 23.13 -29.25 -22.25
CA ASN A 100 24.03 -29.93 -23.18
C ASN A 100 23.58 -31.38 -23.37
N TYR A 101 22.68 -31.62 -24.33
CA TYR A 101 22.13 -32.93 -24.65
C TYR A 101 23.24 -33.96 -24.96
N ASP A 102 24.40 -33.52 -25.49
CA ASP A 102 25.53 -34.42 -25.76
C ASP A 102 26.14 -35.02 -24.48
N GLU A 103 26.19 -34.28 -23.37
CA GLU A 103 26.66 -34.82 -22.07
C GLU A 103 25.65 -35.81 -21.46
N ILE A 104 24.35 -35.54 -21.63
CA ILE A 104 23.26 -36.37 -21.09
C ILE A 104 23.21 -37.75 -21.80
N PHE A 105 23.45 -37.80 -23.11
CA PHE A 105 23.46 -39.06 -23.86
C PHE A 105 24.79 -39.83 -23.75
N GLN A 106 25.92 -39.17 -23.54
CA GLN A 106 27.20 -39.85 -23.31
C GLN A 106 27.24 -40.62 -21.99
N GLY A 107 26.54 -40.15 -20.94
CA GLY A 107 26.41 -40.86 -19.66
C GLY A 107 25.62 -42.18 -19.73
N LYS A 108 24.80 -42.40 -20.78
CA LYS A 108 23.96 -43.60 -20.94
C LYS A 108 24.53 -44.68 -21.86
N LEU A 109 25.68 -44.46 -22.49
CA LEU A 109 26.34 -45.45 -23.36
C LEU A 109 27.48 -46.23 -22.66
N ASN A 110 27.80 -45.88 -21.41
CA ASN A 110 28.86 -46.54 -20.61
C ASN A 110 28.31 -47.25 -19.35
N SER A 111 27.08 -47.77 -19.38
CA SER A 111 26.58 -48.75 -18.40
C SER A 111 26.06 -50.00 -19.11
#